data_AF-D2VB28-F1
#
_entry.id   AF-D2VB28-F1
#
_cell.length_a   1.000
_cell.length_b   1.000
_cell.length_c   1.000
_cell.angle_alpha   90.00
_cell.angle_beta   90.00
_cell.angle_gamma   90.00
#
_symmetry.space_group_name_H-M   'P 1'
#
loop_
_entity.id
_entity.type
_entity.pdbx_description
1 polymer ?
#
loop_
_entity_poly.entity_id
_entity_poly.type
_entity_poly.pdbx_seq_one_letter_code
_entity_poly.pdbx_strand_id
1 'polypeptide(L)'
;MSDLASSTTSYHRVTQFNSPHASNVLPQILKLLSEIEKENRVKILFVYVHPVDWYLRVRDEVDLEIRKKVMIKLDHLKGDETEIDFVGYEFRKMLSYTAKSNPTAMEWMVQSEIIYYCYDEKWLKEMKEFWNVYYFNLKTIVYHYLNIAKDNYCDYLRNKAEVNRKKYIYVMRCLLWVEHAKLSHFSAWKNGQTVEKITPIIPVPPFDVNLLLSETLEKQKEYLEYPEKDKYPIQFNFFDKQTQALEQLNYLIDRKKASSGQWTKQPRIPVLDDWLMFLRMEEKVFADKILSLEKRKIDCITQEEKNSLQQRFDSLFYEHVMGFDKIPSVLE
;
A
#
# COMPACT_ATOMS: atom_id res chain seq x y z
N MET A 1 -43.83 21.12 16.16
CA MET A 1 -44.54 19.83 15.99
C MET A 1 -44.34 19.46 14.53
N SER A 2 -43.21 18.84 14.20
CA SER A 2 -42.99 17.38 14.29
C SER A 2 -44.04 16.64 13.49
N ASP A 3 -43.67 16.22 12.29
CA ASP A 3 -43.61 14.81 11.92
C ASP A 3 -43.26 14.72 10.44
N LEU A 4 -42.02 14.33 10.15
CA LEU A 4 -41.60 13.94 8.81
C LEU A 4 -40.99 12.55 8.90
N ALA A 5 -41.73 11.64 8.27
CA ALA A 5 -41.28 10.41 7.64
C ALA A 5 -40.64 9.37 8.55
N SER A 6 -41.51 8.51 9.07
CA SER A 6 -41.26 7.07 9.11
C SER A 6 -40.95 6.55 7.69
N SER A 7 -39.76 6.02 7.46
CA SER A 7 -39.55 4.94 6.49
C SER A 7 -38.26 4.19 6.80
N THR A 8 -38.44 3.09 7.51
CA THR A 8 -37.52 1.97 7.70
C THR A 8 -37.18 1.30 6.34
N THR A 9 -36.08 0.52 6.31
CA THR A 9 -35.79 -0.66 5.40
C THR A 9 -34.82 -0.35 4.25
N SER A 10 -33.79 -1.14 3.86
CA SER A 10 -32.99 -2.27 4.40
C SER A 10 -31.91 -2.66 3.36
N TYR A 11 -30.82 -3.35 3.72
CA TYR A 11 -29.75 -3.80 2.80
C TYR A 11 -29.57 -5.32 2.70
N HIS A 12 -29.11 -5.79 1.53
CA HIS A 12 -28.61 -7.16 1.29
C HIS A 12 -27.08 -7.25 1.43
N ARG A 13 -26.68 -8.41 1.96
CA ARG A 13 -25.37 -8.85 2.45
C ARG A 13 -24.56 -9.51 1.33
N VAL A 14 -23.28 -9.18 1.15
CA VAL A 14 -22.32 -10.11 0.53
C VAL A 14 -21.06 -10.20 1.38
N THR A 15 -21.02 -11.28 2.15
CA THR A 15 -19.89 -11.77 2.94
C THR A 15 -19.05 -12.71 2.08
N GLN A 16 -17.76 -12.45 1.96
CA GLN A 16 -16.77 -13.53 2.01
C GLN A 16 -15.78 -13.25 3.12
N PHE A 17 -16.12 -13.75 4.31
CA PHE A 17 -15.21 -13.84 5.44
C PHE A 17 -14.64 -15.25 5.46
N ASN A 18 -13.34 -15.40 5.22
CA ASN A 18 -12.63 -16.65 5.52
C ASN A 18 -11.86 -16.57 6.85
N SER A 19 -12.12 -15.56 7.70
CA SER A 19 -11.48 -15.42 9.02
C SER A 19 -12.53 -15.29 10.14
N PRO A 20 -12.57 -16.22 11.12
CA PRO A 20 -13.45 -16.17 12.29
C PRO A 20 -13.30 -14.91 13.16
N HIS A 21 -12.13 -14.26 13.14
CA HIS A 21 -11.85 -13.05 13.94
C HIS A 21 -12.57 -11.80 13.42
N ALA A 22 -12.73 -11.67 12.10
CA ALA A 22 -13.26 -10.45 11.48
C ALA A 22 -14.76 -10.23 11.76
N SER A 23 -15.53 -11.31 11.94
CA SER A 23 -16.96 -11.28 12.24
C SER A 23 -17.29 -10.69 13.61
N ASN A 24 -16.39 -10.84 14.60
CA ASN A 24 -16.61 -10.39 15.97
C ASN A 24 -16.32 -8.90 16.18
N VAL A 25 -15.45 -8.32 15.36
CA VAL A 25 -14.97 -6.94 15.52
C VAL A 25 -15.72 -5.97 14.60
N LEU A 26 -16.28 -6.44 13.47
CA LEU A 26 -16.99 -5.60 12.50
C LEU A 26 -18.08 -4.71 13.13
N PRO A 27 -18.98 -5.17 14.01
CA PRO A 27 -19.97 -4.29 14.63
C PRO A 27 -19.34 -3.15 15.46
N GLN A 28 -18.20 -3.42 16.11
CA GLN A 28 -17.45 -2.43 16.89
C GLN A 28 -16.74 -1.43 15.99
N ILE A 29 -16.18 -1.90 14.87
CA ILE A 29 -15.60 -1.06 13.81
C ILE A 29 -16.66 -0.12 13.24
N LEU A 30 -17.82 -0.65 12.82
CA LEU A 30 -18.89 0.15 12.23
C LEU A 30 -19.44 1.17 13.24
N LYS A 31 -19.59 0.78 14.51
CA LYS A 31 -19.94 1.69 15.62
C LYS A 31 -18.96 2.86 15.73
N LEU A 32 -17.67 2.57 15.81
CA LEU A 32 -16.63 3.60 15.91
C LEU A 32 -16.63 4.52 14.68
N LEU A 33 -16.69 3.93 13.47
CA LEU A 33 -16.71 4.69 12.23
C LEU A 33 -17.89 5.67 12.20
N SER A 34 -19.08 5.24 12.63
CA SER A 34 -20.25 6.12 12.73
C SER A 34 -20.07 7.26 13.75
N GLU A 35 -19.44 6.99 14.90
CA GLU A 35 -19.14 8.03 15.90
C GLU A 35 -18.22 9.10 15.28
N ILE A 36 -17.17 8.69 14.55
CA ILE A 36 -16.24 9.60 13.87
C ILE A 36 -16.93 10.38 12.74
N GLU A 37 -17.76 9.71 11.92
CA GLU A 37 -18.55 10.36 10.86
C GLU A 37 -19.39 11.50 11.43
N LYS A 38 -20.07 11.24 12.54
CA LYS A 38 -20.96 12.20 13.20
C LYS A 38 -20.20 13.35 13.83
N GLU A 39 -19.09 13.08 14.53
CA GLU A 39 -18.26 14.10 15.16
C GLU A 39 -17.64 15.06 14.14
N ASN A 40 -17.11 14.52 13.04
CA ASN A 40 -16.32 15.28 12.07
C ASN A 40 -17.15 15.78 10.87
N ARG A 41 -18.44 15.42 10.79
CA ARG A 41 -19.31 15.68 9.62
C ARG A 41 -18.69 15.18 8.32
N VAL A 42 -18.16 13.96 8.35
CA VAL A 42 -17.57 13.27 7.20
C VAL A 42 -18.32 11.97 6.94
N LYS A 43 -18.16 11.41 5.74
CA LYS A 43 -18.52 10.01 5.45
C LYS A 43 -17.24 9.22 5.26
N ILE A 44 -17.08 8.13 6.00
CA ILE A 44 -15.88 7.29 5.96
C ILE A 44 -16.13 6.15 4.98
N LEU A 45 -15.71 6.38 3.74
CA LEU A 45 -15.26 5.28 2.90
C LEU A 45 -13.82 4.98 3.38
N PHE A 46 -13.15 3.93 2.92
CA PHE A 46 -11.69 3.79 3.17
C PHE A 46 -10.87 5.05 2.77
N VAL A 47 -11.53 6.00 2.09
CA VAL A 47 -11.18 7.38 1.84
C VAL A 47 -12.32 8.29 2.34
N TYR A 48 -12.08 9.34 3.12
CA TYR A 48 -13.18 10.21 3.58
C TYR A 48 -13.45 11.37 2.60
N VAL A 49 -14.72 11.70 2.43
CA VAL A 49 -15.21 12.81 1.59
C VAL A 49 -15.84 13.86 2.50
N HIS A 50 -15.63 15.14 2.19
CA HIS A 50 -16.31 16.26 2.86
C HIS A 50 -17.52 16.76 2.04
N PRO A 51 -18.45 17.51 2.64
CA PRO A 51 -19.47 18.20 1.87
C PRO A 51 -18.88 19.23 0.91
N VAL A 52 -19.60 19.56 -0.16
CA VAL A 52 -19.15 20.44 -1.25
C VAL A 52 -18.63 21.79 -0.75
N ASP A 53 -19.32 22.40 0.22
CA ASP A 53 -18.97 23.72 0.76
C ASP A 53 -17.58 23.75 1.42
N TRP A 54 -17.13 22.62 1.99
CA TRP A 54 -15.79 22.47 2.55
C TRP A 54 -14.72 22.56 1.47
N TYR A 55 -14.91 21.89 0.33
CA TYR A 55 -13.96 21.90 -0.80
C TYR A 55 -13.85 23.25 -1.51
N LEU A 56 -14.88 24.09 -1.40
CA LEU A 56 -14.95 25.41 -2.04
C LEU A 56 -14.38 26.54 -1.18
N ARG A 57 -13.90 26.25 0.05
CA ARG A 57 -13.29 27.28 0.92
C ARG A 57 -11.94 27.72 0.34
N VAL A 58 -11.71 29.03 0.33
CA VAL A 58 -10.50 29.67 -0.24
C VAL A 58 -9.34 29.75 0.79
N ARG A 59 -9.45 29.14 1.97
CA ARG A 59 -8.48 29.26 3.07
C ARG A 59 -7.46 28.11 3.06
N ASP A 60 -6.22 28.41 3.48
CA ASP A 60 -5.11 27.44 3.62
C ASP A 60 -5.44 26.24 4.53
N GLU A 61 -6.45 26.38 5.41
CA GLU A 61 -6.91 25.34 6.33
C GLU A 61 -7.35 24.05 5.60
N VAL A 62 -7.95 24.16 4.41
CA VAL A 62 -8.36 23.01 3.59
C VAL A 62 -7.13 22.22 3.12
N ASP A 63 -6.13 22.91 2.58
CA ASP A 63 -4.91 22.25 2.10
C ASP A 63 -4.11 21.61 3.24
N LEU A 64 -4.12 22.22 4.43
CA LEU A 64 -3.52 21.64 5.63
C LEU A 64 -4.28 20.39 6.09
N GLU A 65 -5.61 20.39 6.01
CA GLU A 65 -6.45 19.27 6.42
C GLU A 65 -6.39 18.09 5.42
N ILE A 66 -6.40 18.36 4.11
CA ILE A 66 -6.14 17.35 3.05
C ILE A 66 -4.83 16.61 3.33
N ARG A 67 -3.79 17.33 3.78
CA ARG A 67 -2.48 16.73 4.11
C ARG A 67 -2.52 15.82 5.34
N LYS A 68 -3.50 15.96 6.24
CA LYS A 68 -3.61 15.11 7.41
C LYS A 68 -3.88 13.66 7.01
N LYS A 69 -3.45 12.76 7.87
CA LYS A 69 -3.80 11.35 7.86
C LYS A 69 -4.64 11.16 9.10
N VAL A 70 -5.88 10.71 8.93
CA VAL A 70 -6.72 10.37 10.09
C VAL A 70 -6.20 9.04 10.60
N MET A 71 -5.79 8.99 11.87
CA MET A 71 -5.42 7.76 12.54
C MET A 71 -6.32 7.60 13.76
N ILE A 72 -7.16 6.57 13.75
CA ILE A 72 -7.91 6.20 14.95
C ILE A 72 -7.31 4.92 15.50
N LYS A 73 -6.77 5.02 16.72
CA LYS A 73 -6.30 3.86 17.47
C LYS A 73 -7.44 3.32 18.31
N LEU A 74 -7.75 2.05 18.14
CA LEU A 74 -8.69 1.35 19.00
C LEU A 74 -8.02 0.91 20.31
N ASP A 75 -7.60 1.87 21.14
CA ASP A 75 -6.96 1.58 22.43
C ASP A 75 -7.96 0.98 23.46
N HIS A 76 -9.26 0.97 23.13
CA HIS A 76 -10.36 0.61 24.04
C HIS A 76 -10.95 -0.79 23.82
N LEU A 77 -10.55 -1.50 22.75
CA LEU A 77 -10.89 -2.92 22.60
C LEU A 77 -9.94 -3.76 23.45
N LYS A 78 -10.15 -3.69 24.78
CA LYS A 78 -9.52 -4.60 25.74
C LYS A 78 -10.19 -5.97 25.65
N GLY A 79 -9.79 -6.71 24.63
CA GLY A 79 -9.91 -8.16 24.49
C GLY A 79 -8.72 -8.56 23.64
N ASP A 80 -7.97 -9.57 24.06
CA ASP A 80 -6.74 -9.96 23.40
C ASP A 80 -6.91 -10.02 21.87
N GLU A 81 -5.90 -9.48 21.16
CA GLU A 81 -5.54 -9.74 19.76
C GLU A 81 -5.84 -8.72 18.65
N THR A 82 -6.38 -7.52 18.87
CA THR A 82 -6.51 -6.56 17.73
C THR A 82 -6.20 -5.11 18.07
N GLU A 83 -4.93 -4.73 17.91
CA GLU A 83 -4.53 -3.33 17.65
C GLU A 83 -5.00 -2.96 16.24
N ILE A 84 -6.26 -2.55 16.08
CA ILE A 84 -6.76 -2.04 14.80
C ILE A 84 -6.46 -0.54 14.74
N ASP A 85 -5.46 -0.21 13.92
CA ASP A 85 -5.19 1.16 13.48
C ASP A 85 -6.07 1.47 12.26
N PHE A 86 -7.07 2.34 12.42
CA PHE A 86 -7.73 2.92 11.25
C PHE A 86 -6.87 4.01 10.68
N VAL A 87 -6.66 3.94 9.38
CA VAL A 87 -6.03 5.00 8.62
C VAL A 87 -7.02 5.49 7.58
N GLY A 88 -7.22 6.80 7.51
CA GLY A 88 -8.07 7.44 6.52
C GLY A 88 -7.29 8.51 5.80
N TYR A 89 -7.50 8.58 4.49
CA TYR A 89 -7.02 9.67 3.66
C TYR A 89 -8.21 10.42 3.08
N GLU A 90 -8.06 11.72 2.90
CA GLU A 90 -9.06 12.55 2.22
C GLU A 90 -9.14 12.16 0.74
N PHE A 91 -10.32 12.30 0.13
CA PHE A 91 -10.62 11.88 -1.23
C PHE A 91 -9.74 12.49 -2.33
N ARG A 92 -9.58 13.81 -2.37
CA ARG A 92 -8.66 14.48 -3.29
C ARG A 92 -7.22 14.00 -3.08
N LYS A 93 -6.78 13.77 -1.83
CA LYS A 93 -5.45 13.21 -1.55
C LYS A 93 -5.29 11.79 -2.10
N MET A 94 -6.29 10.94 -1.96
CA MET A 94 -6.24 9.58 -2.50
C MET A 94 -6.21 9.57 -4.01
N LEU A 95 -7.04 10.39 -4.67
CA LEU A 95 -6.95 10.59 -6.13
C LEU A 95 -5.55 11.08 -6.54
N SER A 96 -4.98 12.03 -5.80
CA SER A 96 -3.61 12.51 -6.04
C SER A 96 -2.55 11.40 -5.86
N TYR A 97 -2.72 10.55 -4.85
CA TYR A 97 -1.83 9.41 -4.61
C TYR A 97 -1.90 8.38 -5.73
N THR A 98 -3.11 8.07 -6.20
CA THR A 98 -3.34 7.22 -7.36
C THR A 98 -2.64 7.79 -8.59
N ALA A 99 -2.86 9.06 -8.90
CA ALA A 99 -2.27 9.71 -10.07
C ALA A 99 -0.73 9.77 -10.02
N LYS A 100 -0.14 9.81 -8.83
CA LYS A 100 1.31 9.82 -8.60
C LYS A 100 1.93 8.44 -8.49
N SER A 101 1.16 7.36 -8.60
CA SER A 101 1.64 6.00 -8.32
C SER A 101 2.25 5.83 -6.93
N ASN A 102 1.60 6.41 -5.93
CA ASN A 102 2.04 6.31 -4.54
C ASN A 102 1.81 4.88 -4.01
N PRO A 103 2.80 4.23 -3.35
CA PRO A 103 2.63 2.88 -2.82
C PRO A 103 1.53 2.74 -1.78
N THR A 104 1.19 3.79 -1.03
CA THR A 104 0.04 3.76 -0.11
C THR A 104 -1.26 3.51 -0.88
N ALA A 105 -1.46 4.19 -2.01
CA ALA A 105 -2.64 3.98 -2.85
C ALA A 105 -2.68 2.55 -3.42
N MET A 106 -1.52 2.01 -3.83
CA MET A 106 -1.38 0.62 -4.29
C MET A 106 -1.68 -0.41 -3.18
N GLU A 107 -1.02 -0.27 -2.03
CA GLU A 107 -1.17 -1.18 -0.88
C GLU A 107 -2.65 -1.27 -0.49
N TRP A 108 -3.36 -0.14 -0.53
CA TRP A 108 -4.74 -0.03 -0.09
C TRP A 108 -5.75 -0.52 -1.13
N MET A 109 -5.63 -0.05 -2.37
CA MET A 109 -6.60 -0.38 -3.41
C MET A 109 -6.35 -1.76 -4.00
N VAL A 110 -5.10 -2.16 -4.19
CA VAL A 110 -4.74 -3.34 -5.00
C VAL A 110 -4.26 -4.51 -4.16
N GLN A 111 -3.46 -4.28 -3.12
CA GLN A 111 -2.90 -5.38 -2.29
C GLN A 111 -3.77 -5.78 -1.09
N SER A 112 -4.78 -4.99 -0.73
CA SER A 112 -5.62 -5.34 0.42
C SER A 112 -6.47 -6.57 0.09
N GLU A 113 -6.09 -7.70 0.67
CA GLU A 113 -6.79 -8.99 0.53
C GLU A 113 -8.12 -9.02 1.29
N ILE A 114 -8.27 -8.15 2.29
CA ILE A 114 -9.44 -8.09 3.16
C ILE A 114 -10.07 -6.70 3.06
N ILE A 115 -11.20 -6.62 2.37
CA ILE A 115 -12.05 -5.44 2.32
C ILE A 115 -13.15 -5.62 3.36
N TYR A 116 -13.12 -4.82 4.42
CA TYR A 116 -14.12 -4.87 5.48
C TYR A 116 -15.44 -4.20 5.09
N TYR A 117 -15.39 -3.18 4.22
CA TYR A 117 -16.55 -2.44 3.73
C TYR A 117 -16.21 -1.68 2.44
N CYS A 118 -17.10 -1.74 1.44
CA CYS A 118 -17.02 -0.94 0.22
C CYS A 118 -18.42 -0.46 -0.16
N TYR A 119 -18.64 0.85 -0.12
CA TYR A 119 -19.93 1.46 -0.50
C TYR A 119 -20.14 1.50 -2.02
N ASP A 120 -19.05 1.70 -2.78
CA ASP A 120 -19.09 1.79 -4.24
C ASP A 120 -18.03 0.88 -4.86
N GLU A 121 -18.42 -0.37 -5.11
CA GLU A 121 -17.56 -1.37 -5.77
C GLU A 121 -17.23 -0.98 -7.21
N LYS A 122 -18.14 -0.27 -7.89
CA LYS A 122 -17.91 0.20 -9.25
C LYS A 122 -16.79 1.23 -9.25
N TRP A 123 -16.83 2.20 -8.34
CA TRP A 123 -15.74 3.16 -8.14
C TRP A 123 -14.41 2.46 -7.85
N LEU A 124 -14.39 1.52 -6.90
CA LEU A 124 -13.15 0.81 -6.56
C LEU A 124 -12.59 0.04 -7.76
N LYS A 125 -13.45 -0.61 -8.54
CA LYS A 125 -13.06 -1.31 -9.77
C LYS A 125 -12.51 -0.34 -10.81
N GLU A 126 -13.20 0.77 -11.08
CA GLU A 126 -12.74 1.79 -12.00
C GLU A 126 -11.38 2.36 -11.57
N MET A 127 -11.21 2.67 -10.29
CA MET A 127 -9.94 3.16 -9.75
C MET A 127 -8.80 2.16 -9.90
N LYS A 128 -9.05 0.87 -9.65
CA LYS A 128 -8.08 -0.21 -9.90
C LYS A 128 -7.69 -0.28 -11.37
N GLU A 129 -8.66 -0.27 -12.27
CA GLU A 129 -8.42 -0.29 -13.71
C GLU A 129 -7.63 0.94 -14.16
N PHE A 130 -8.02 2.13 -13.69
CA PHE A 130 -7.31 3.36 -13.99
C PHE A 130 -5.86 3.34 -13.55
N TRP A 131 -5.65 2.92 -12.31
CA TRP A 131 -4.32 2.87 -11.73
C TRP A 131 -3.45 1.88 -12.50
N ASN A 132 -3.93 0.65 -12.70
CA ASN A 132 -3.19 -0.40 -13.43
C ASN A 132 -2.87 0.00 -14.86
N VAL A 133 -3.81 0.64 -15.57
CA VAL A 133 -3.66 0.93 -17.00
C VAL A 133 -2.86 2.20 -17.22
N TYR A 134 -3.11 3.27 -16.47
CA TYR A 134 -2.63 4.62 -16.82
C TYR A 134 -1.62 5.20 -15.83
N TYR A 135 -1.78 4.95 -14.53
CA TYR A 135 -0.99 5.66 -13.50
C TYR A 135 0.09 4.81 -12.83
N PHE A 136 0.08 3.48 -13.01
CA PHE A 136 1.12 2.62 -12.49
C PHE A 136 2.49 3.04 -13.03
N ASN A 137 3.43 3.26 -12.12
CA ASN A 137 4.81 3.53 -12.43
C ASN A 137 5.68 2.78 -11.42
N LEU A 138 6.36 1.73 -11.92
CA LEU A 138 7.25 0.90 -11.11
C LEU A 138 8.40 1.70 -10.51
N LYS A 139 9.02 2.58 -11.32
CA LYS A 139 10.12 3.47 -10.91
C LYS A 139 9.74 4.29 -9.68
N THR A 140 8.58 4.93 -9.69
CA THR A 140 8.10 5.75 -8.57
C THR A 140 7.91 4.92 -7.31
N ILE A 141 7.29 3.73 -7.43
CA ILE A 141 7.05 2.83 -6.32
C ILE A 141 8.37 2.31 -5.73
N VAL A 142 9.31 1.90 -6.58
CA VAL A 142 10.63 1.42 -6.18
C VAL A 142 11.43 2.50 -5.46
N TYR A 143 11.51 3.72 -6.00
CA TYR A 143 12.21 4.81 -5.29
C TYR A 143 11.54 5.16 -3.97
N HIS A 144 10.21 5.06 -3.89
CA HIS A 144 9.50 5.28 -2.64
C HIS A 144 9.87 4.24 -1.57
N TYR A 145 9.87 2.95 -1.91
CA TYR A 145 10.28 1.89 -0.96
C TYR A 145 11.76 2.00 -0.58
N LEU A 146 12.66 2.31 -1.53
CA LEU A 146 14.08 2.54 -1.24
C LEU A 146 14.30 3.72 -0.27
N ASN A 147 13.50 4.78 -0.39
CA ASN A 147 13.56 5.91 0.52
C ASN A 147 12.99 5.55 1.91
N ILE A 148 11.83 4.87 1.97
CA ILE A 148 11.27 4.37 3.25
C ILE A 148 12.28 3.47 3.96
N ALA A 149 12.92 2.55 3.24
CA ALA A 149 13.92 1.65 3.80
C ALA A 149 15.13 2.43 4.34
N LYS A 150 15.64 3.38 3.57
CA LYS A 150 16.76 4.25 3.96
C LYS A 150 16.43 5.04 5.22
N ASP A 151 15.28 5.71 5.24
CA ASP A 151 14.90 6.59 6.34
C ASP A 151 14.65 5.78 7.61
N ASN A 152 13.93 4.66 7.52
CA ASN A 152 13.74 3.77 8.68
C ASN A 152 15.05 3.18 9.19
N TYR A 153 15.98 2.81 8.31
CA TYR A 153 17.29 2.36 8.73
C TYR A 153 18.06 3.47 9.46
N CYS A 154 18.12 4.68 8.88
CA CYS A 154 18.82 5.82 9.47
C CYS A 154 18.25 6.23 10.83
N ASP A 155 16.93 6.32 10.94
CA ASP A 155 16.26 6.84 12.13
C ASP A 155 16.25 5.83 13.29
N TYR A 156 16.02 4.54 12.97
CA TYR A 156 15.73 3.52 13.97
C TYR A 156 16.83 2.49 14.19
N LEU A 157 17.75 2.28 13.24
CA LEU A 157 18.75 1.20 13.31
C LEU A 157 20.19 1.74 13.36
N ARG A 158 20.52 2.69 12.49
CA ARG A 158 21.87 3.21 12.30
C ARG A 158 22.37 3.93 13.57
N ASN A 159 23.62 3.65 13.93
CA ASN A 159 24.31 4.29 15.06
C ASN A 159 23.59 4.15 16.42
N LYS A 160 22.77 3.11 16.60
CA LYS A 160 22.11 2.77 17.86
C LYS A 160 22.78 1.55 18.49
N ALA A 161 23.05 1.58 19.80
CA ALA A 161 23.53 0.40 20.53
C ALA A 161 22.42 -0.65 20.67
N GLU A 162 21.20 -0.20 20.96
CA GLU A 162 20.00 -1.04 21.05
C GLU A 162 18.88 -0.48 20.17
N VAL A 163 18.13 -1.38 19.54
CA VAL A 163 17.10 -1.08 18.55
C VAL A 163 15.83 -1.87 18.84
N ASN A 164 14.69 -1.33 18.40
CA ASN A 164 13.48 -2.13 18.30
C ASN A 164 13.63 -3.05 17.08
N ARG A 165 13.88 -4.34 17.30
CA ARG A 165 14.15 -5.30 16.21
C ARG A 165 12.98 -5.48 15.23
N LYS A 166 11.74 -5.08 15.58
CA LYS A 166 10.61 -5.01 14.63
C LYS A 166 10.94 -4.09 13.44
N LYS A 167 11.81 -3.09 13.63
CA LYS A 167 12.29 -2.19 12.57
C LYS A 167 13.11 -2.89 11.49
N TYR A 168 13.79 -4.00 11.80
CA TYR A 168 14.40 -4.83 10.74
C TYR A 168 13.34 -5.39 9.79
N ILE A 169 12.20 -5.87 10.31
CA ILE A 169 11.09 -6.40 9.48
C ILE A 169 10.54 -5.31 8.57
N TYR A 170 10.37 -4.07 9.08
CA TYR A 170 9.86 -2.95 8.28
C TYR A 170 10.79 -2.55 7.14
N VAL A 171 12.10 -2.42 7.41
CA VAL A 171 13.09 -2.09 6.38
C VAL A 171 13.19 -3.24 5.38
N MET A 172 13.27 -4.48 5.87
CA MET A 172 13.40 -5.67 5.04
C MET A 172 12.18 -5.87 4.12
N ARG A 173 10.96 -5.62 4.60
CA ARG A 173 9.75 -5.68 3.76
C ARG A 173 9.86 -4.74 2.55
N CYS A 174 10.37 -3.52 2.75
CA CYS A 174 10.52 -2.56 1.66
C CYS A 174 11.57 -3.02 0.64
N LEU A 175 12.71 -3.53 1.11
CA LEU A 175 13.78 -4.02 0.24
C LEU A 175 13.33 -5.30 -0.51
N LEU A 176 12.80 -6.30 0.21
CA LEU A 176 12.24 -7.51 -0.41
C LEU A 176 11.16 -7.22 -1.45
N TRP A 177 10.34 -6.18 -1.26
CA TRP A 177 9.38 -5.75 -2.27
C TRP A 177 10.08 -5.33 -3.57
N VAL A 178 11.17 -4.57 -3.48
CA VAL A 178 11.95 -4.11 -4.64
C VAL A 178 12.72 -5.27 -5.27
N GLU A 179 13.29 -6.18 -4.46
CA GLU A 179 13.92 -7.40 -4.94
C GLU A 179 12.92 -8.28 -5.72
N HIS A 180 11.71 -8.47 -5.18
CA HIS A 180 10.64 -9.20 -5.86
C HIS A 180 10.24 -8.52 -7.18
N ALA A 181 10.10 -7.19 -7.17
CA ALA A 181 9.79 -6.42 -8.37
C ALA A 181 10.87 -6.54 -9.44
N LYS A 182 12.15 -6.48 -9.03
CA LYS A 182 13.33 -6.67 -9.89
C LYS A 182 13.31 -8.06 -10.54
N LEU A 183 13.07 -9.10 -9.76
CA LEU A 183 12.97 -10.48 -10.25
C LEU A 183 11.75 -10.69 -11.16
N SER A 184 10.62 -10.08 -10.83
CA SER A 184 9.41 -10.19 -11.64
C SER A 184 9.55 -9.44 -12.98
N HIS A 185 10.30 -8.34 -12.98
CA HIS A 185 10.67 -7.64 -14.21
C HIS A 185 11.54 -8.52 -15.11
N PHE A 186 12.54 -9.19 -14.54
CA PHE A 186 13.30 -10.21 -15.25
C PHE A 186 12.40 -11.35 -15.77
N SER A 187 11.45 -11.84 -14.98
CA SER A 187 10.48 -12.86 -15.42
C SER A 187 9.58 -12.38 -16.57
N ALA A 188 9.30 -11.07 -16.67
CA ALA A 188 8.57 -10.50 -17.80
C ALA A 188 9.47 -10.44 -19.05
N TRP A 189 10.72 -10.01 -18.88
CA TRP A 189 11.71 -9.96 -19.96
C TRP A 189 11.98 -11.34 -20.57
N LYS A 190 12.24 -12.37 -19.75
CA LYS A 190 12.51 -13.74 -20.24
C LYS A 190 11.33 -14.31 -21.06
N ASN A 191 10.11 -13.81 -20.82
CA ASN A 191 8.88 -14.23 -21.49
C ASN A 191 8.62 -13.43 -22.79
N GLY A 192 9.64 -12.77 -23.35
CA GLY A 192 9.59 -12.13 -24.66
C GLY A 192 9.25 -10.64 -24.64
N GLN A 193 9.15 -10.01 -23.46
CA GLN A 193 8.98 -8.57 -23.37
C GLN A 193 10.33 -7.84 -23.47
N THR A 194 10.36 -6.71 -24.17
CA THR A 194 11.55 -5.84 -24.16
C THR A 194 11.56 -4.97 -22.91
N VAL A 195 12.75 -4.64 -22.38
CA VAL A 195 12.89 -3.83 -21.15
C VAL A 195 12.12 -2.50 -21.24
N GLU A 196 12.05 -1.90 -22.42
CA GLU A 196 11.34 -0.64 -22.69
C GLU A 196 9.81 -0.79 -22.78
N LYS A 197 9.30 -2.01 -22.98
CA LYS A 197 7.86 -2.32 -23.19
C LYS A 197 7.30 -3.30 -22.18
N ILE A 198 8.04 -3.62 -21.11
CA ILE A 198 7.49 -4.42 -20.01
C ILE A 198 6.29 -3.68 -19.46
N THR A 199 5.11 -4.23 -19.75
CA THR A 199 3.87 -3.60 -19.35
C THR A 199 3.76 -3.78 -17.84
N PRO A 200 3.35 -2.77 -17.06
CA PRO A 200 3.55 -2.78 -15.62
C PRO A 200 2.58 -3.68 -14.85
N ILE A 201 2.03 -4.70 -15.49
CA ILE A 201 1.39 -5.82 -14.79
C ILE A 201 2.50 -6.72 -14.25
N ILE A 202 3.44 -6.14 -13.51
CA ILE A 202 4.22 -6.92 -12.58
C ILE A 202 3.23 -7.34 -11.50
N PRO A 203 3.08 -8.64 -11.21
CA PRO A 203 2.24 -9.07 -10.11
C PRO A 203 2.69 -8.32 -8.87
N VAL A 204 1.76 -7.52 -8.34
CA VAL A 204 2.04 -6.70 -7.17
C VAL A 204 2.46 -7.67 -6.06
N PRO A 205 3.64 -7.48 -5.43
CA PRO A 205 4.14 -8.43 -4.45
C PRO A 205 3.12 -8.61 -3.30
N PRO A 206 3.07 -9.78 -2.66
CA PRO A 206 2.15 -10.04 -1.56
C PRO A 206 2.43 -9.10 -0.38
N PHE A 207 1.38 -8.74 0.35
CA PHE A 207 1.50 -7.88 1.53
C PHE A 207 2.08 -8.62 2.73
N ASP A 208 1.78 -9.92 2.89
CA ASP A 208 2.35 -10.76 3.93
C ASP A 208 3.85 -10.96 3.71
N VAL A 209 4.63 -10.73 4.76
CA VAL A 209 6.10 -10.75 4.68
C VAL A 209 6.66 -12.17 4.46
N ASN A 210 5.97 -13.21 4.93
CA ASN A 210 6.41 -14.59 4.72
C ASN A 210 6.19 -14.98 3.26
N LEU A 211 5.00 -14.68 2.73
CA LEU A 211 4.68 -14.94 1.34
C LEU A 211 5.60 -14.15 0.40
N LEU A 212 5.85 -12.88 0.71
CA LEU A 212 6.81 -12.05 -0.02
C LEU A 212 8.20 -12.68 -0.03
N LEU A 213 8.66 -13.15 1.12
CA LEU A 213 9.96 -13.77 1.24
C LEU A 213 10.04 -15.07 0.44
N SER A 214 9.05 -15.96 0.57
CA SER A 214 9.04 -17.24 -0.15
C SER A 214 8.98 -17.06 -1.66
N GLU A 215 8.11 -16.18 -2.17
CA GLU A 215 8.01 -15.90 -3.60
C GLU A 215 9.29 -15.25 -4.14
N THR A 216 9.91 -14.37 -3.35
CA THR A 216 11.19 -13.76 -3.73
C THR A 216 12.26 -14.83 -3.88
N LEU A 217 12.42 -15.73 -2.90
CA LEU A 217 13.42 -16.79 -2.95
C LEU A 217 13.19 -17.77 -4.11
N GLU A 218 11.93 -18.10 -4.41
CA GLU A 218 11.59 -18.94 -5.56
C GLU A 218 12.00 -18.27 -6.87
N LYS A 219 11.73 -16.97 -7.02
CA LYS A 219 12.16 -16.21 -8.19
C LYS A 219 13.68 -16.08 -8.29
N GLN A 220 14.40 -15.97 -7.16
CA GLN A 220 15.86 -15.97 -7.17
C GLN A 220 16.42 -17.29 -7.72
N LYS A 221 15.83 -18.41 -7.30
CA LYS A 221 16.18 -19.73 -7.84
C LYS A 221 15.90 -19.82 -9.33
N GLU A 222 14.74 -19.35 -9.78
CA GLU A 222 14.38 -19.30 -11.20
C GLU A 222 15.39 -18.49 -12.02
N TYR A 223 15.81 -17.31 -11.52
CA TYR A 223 16.84 -16.51 -12.16
C TYR A 223 18.14 -17.29 -12.32
N LEU A 224 18.61 -17.94 -11.25
CA LEU A 224 19.87 -18.70 -11.25
C LEU A 224 19.85 -19.85 -12.26
N GLU A 225 18.72 -20.54 -12.40
CA GLU A 225 18.53 -21.68 -13.30
C GLU A 225 18.35 -21.27 -14.77
N TYR A 226 18.00 -20.01 -15.05
CA TYR A 226 17.78 -19.55 -16.42
C TYR A 226 19.10 -19.44 -17.22
N PRO A 227 19.26 -20.15 -18.36
CA PRO A 227 20.52 -20.20 -19.10
C PRO A 227 20.94 -18.86 -19.71
N GLU A 228 19.97 -18.04 -20.15
CA GLU A 228 20.24 -16.79 -20.85
C GLU A 228 20.16 -15.55 -19.94
N LYS A 229 20.31 -15.74 -18.62
CA LYS A 229 20.16 -14.66 -17.62
C LYS A 229 21.11 -13.49 -17.86
N ASP A 230 22.29 -13.75 -18.41
CA ASP A 230 23.30 -12.75 -18.72
C ASP A 230 22.93 -11.82 -19.89
N LYS A 231 21.90 -12.17 -20.68
CA LYS A 231 21.38 -11.25 -21.71
C LYS A 231 20.50 -10.15 -21.10
N TYR A 232 20.08 -10.27 -19.84
CA TYR A 232 19.35 -9.19 -19.16
C TYR A 232 20.31 -8.05 -18.82
N PRO A 233 19.91 -6.76 -18.92
CA PRO A 233 20.87 -5.65 -18.89
C PRO A 233 21.57 -5.39 -17.54
N ILE A 234 21.19 -6.10 -16.49
CA ILE A 234 21.89 -6.11 -15.19
C ILE A 234 22.07 -7.55 -14.70
N GLN A 235 23.18 -7.82 -14.03
CA GLN A 235 23.35 -9.07 -13.28
C GLN A 235 22.73 -8.95 -11.89
N PHE A 236 22.24 -10.06 -11.36
CA PHE A 236 21.68 -10.12 -10.02
C PHE A 236 22.74 -10.73 -9.12
N ASN A 237 23.18 -9.97 -8.12
CA ASN A 237 24.04 -10.50 -7.07
C ASN A 237 23.18 -10.95 -5.89
N PHE A 238 23.64 -11.98 -5.19
CA PHE A 238 23.01 -12.50 -3.99
C PHE A 238 23.95 -12.36 -2.79
N PHE A 239 23.37 -12.18 -1.61
CA PHE A 239 24.15 -11.92 -0.41
C PHE A 239 24.79 -13.24 0.08
N ASP A 240 26.11 -13.30 0.17
CA ASP A 240 26.83 -14.55 0.52
C ASP A 240 26.42 -15.14 1.88
N LYS A 241 25.95 -14.30 2.82
CA LYS A 241 25.43 -14.73 4.13
C LYS A 241 23.90 -14.75 4.21
N GLN A 242 23.21 -14.83 3.07
CA GLN A 242 21.74 -14.79 3.01
C GLN A 242 21.11 -15.87 3.88
N THR A 243 21.65 -17.09 3.91
CA THR A 243 21.15 -18.17 4.78
C THR A 243 21.17 -17.77 6.26
N GLN A 244 22.30 -17.25 6.75
CA GLN A 244 22.42 -16.78 8.13
C GLN A 244 21.48 -15.59 8.42
N ALA A 245 21.33 -14.69 7.46
CA ALA A 245 20.46 -13.53 7.58
C ALA A 245 18.97 -13.93 7.61
N LEU A 246 18.58 -14.93 6.80
CA LEU A 246 17.24 -15.51 6.76
C LEU A 246 16.86 -16.15 8.08
N GLU A 247 17.76 -16.91 8.72
CA GLU A 247 17.53 -17.47 10.05
C GLU A 247 17.16 -16.39 11.07
N GLN A 248 17.92 -15.29 11.08
CA GLN A 248 17.64 -14.16 11.97
C GLN A 248 16.31 -13.47 11.62
N LEU A 249 16.02 -13.25 10.33
CA LEU A 249 14.77 -12.62 9.90
C LEU A 249 13.55 -13.47 10.27
N ASN A 250 13.59 -14.78 10.01
CA ASN A 250 12.52 -15.71 10.34
C ASN A 250 12.25 -15.74 11.85
N TYR A 251 13.31 -15.77 12.67
CA TYR A 251 13.17 -15.64 14.12
C TYR A 251 12.41 -14.36 14.53
N LEU A 252 12.70 -13.22 13.89
CA LEU A 252 11.98 -11.97 14.16
C LEU A 252 10.52 -12.02 13.70
N ILE A 253 10.25 -12.62 12.54
CA ILE A 253 8.88 -12.75 12.01
C ILE A 253 8.04 -13.66 12.92
N ASP A 254 8.57 -14.80 13.35
CA ASP A 254 7.86 -15.73 14.24
C ASP A 254 7.61 -15.11 15.61
N ARG A 255 8.60 -14.39 16.15
CA ARG A 255 8.40 -13.60 17.38
C ARG A 255 7.29 -12.56 17.22
N LYS A 256 7.18 -11.90 16.06
CA LYS A 256 6.12 -10.92 15.77
C LYS A 256 4.74 -11.59 15.75
N LYS A 257 4.63 -12.81 15.22
CA LYS A 257 3.38 -13.59 15.26
C LYS A 257 3.01 -13.99 16.69
N ALA A 258 3.99 -14.39 17.50
CA ALA A 258 3.77 -14.84 18.88
C ALA A 258 3.56 -13.70 19.90
N SER A 259 3.85 -12.45 19.55
CA SER A 259 3.71 -11.30 20.46
C SER A 259 3.24 -10.04 19.73
N SER A 260 2.03 -9.58 20.07
CA SER A 260 1.46 -8.31 19.59
C SER A 260 1.92 -7.09 20.40
N GLY A 261 2.53 -7.31 21.59
CA GLY A 261 2.93 -6.24 22.51
C GLY A 261 4.18 -5.45 22.14
N GLN A 262 4.53 -4.47 22.98
CA GLN A 262 5.69 -3.59 22.78
C GLN A 262 7.02 -4.37 22.76
N TRP A 263 7.78 -4.20 21.68
CA TRP A 263 9.09 -4.80 21.52
C TRP A 263 10.15 -4.05 22.34
N THR A 264 10.75 -4.73 23.31
CA THR A 264 11.89 -4.19 24.07
C THR A 264 13.09 -3.96 23.14
N LYS A 265 13.82 -2.87 23.39
CA LYS A 265 15.07 -2.59 22.68
C LYS A 265 16.08 -3.70 22.96
N GLN A 266 16.79 -4.12 21.93
CA GLN A 266 17.77 -5.20 21.97
C GLN A 266 18.98 -4.83 21.12
N PRO A 267 20.14 -5.46 21.31
CA PRO A 267 21.30 -5.24 20.47
C PRO A 267 20.99 -5.44 18.98
N ARG A 268 21.70 -4.70 18.13
CA ARG A 268 21.62 -4.85 16.67
C ARG A 268 21.99 -6.27 16.22
N ILE A 269 21.57 -6.64 15.01
CA ILE A 269 21.86 -7.94 14.41
C ILE A 269 22.76 -7.67 13.20
N PRO A 270 24.10 -7.82 13.33
CA PRO A 270 25.04 -7.38 12.29
C PRO A 270 24.80 -8.01 10.92
N VAL A 271 24.47 -9.31 10.85
CA VAL A 271 24.21 -9.99 9.58
C VAL A 271 22.97 -9.43 8.85
N LEU A 272 21.98 -8.93 9.59
CA LEU A 272 20.84 -8.24 8.99
C LEU A 272 21.22 -6.84 8.53
N ASP A 273 22.07 -6.12 9.27
CA ASP A 273 22.57 -4.82 8.84
C ASP A 273 23.33 -4.95 7.50
N ASP A 274 24.22 -5.94 7.39
CA ASP A 274 24.97 -6.23 6.17
C ASP A 274 24.02 -6.57 5.01
N TRP A 275 23.01 -7.42 5.26
CA TRP A 275 22.05 -7.81 4.23
C TRP A 275 21.20 -6.64 3.74
N LEU A 276 20.73 -5.78 4.66
CA LEU A 276 19.98 -4.57 4.32
C LEU A 276 20.81 -3.61 3.44
N MET A 277 22.11 -3.44 3.76
CA MET A 277 22.99 -2.60 2.96
C MET A 277 23.25 -3.20 1.57
N PHE A 278 23.45 -4.52 1.50
CA PHE A 278 23.61 -5.25 0.24
C PHE A 278 22.38 -5.09 -0.67
N LEU A 279 21.19 -5.45 -0.17
CA LEU A 279 19.94 -5.37 -0.93
C LEU A 279 19.69 -3.96 -1.45
N ARG A 280 19.82 -2.94 -0.58
CA ARG A 280 19.63 -1.55 -0.98
C ARG A 280 20.56 -1.11 -2.10
N MET A 281 21.80 -1.59 -2.11
CA MET A 281 22.78 -1.28 -3.16
C MET A 281 22.36 -1.89 -4.49
N GLU A 282 22.04 -3.19 -4.50
CA GLU A 282 21.62 -3.94 -5.69
C GLU A 282 20.31 -3.38 -6.27
N GLU A 283 19.32 -3.15 -5.43
CA GLU A 283 18.01 -2.60 -5.81
C GLU A 283 18.11 -1.19 -6.38
N LYS A 284 19.05 -0.38 -5.87
CA LYS A 284 19.32 0.95 -6.42
C LYS A 284 19.90 0.87 -7.83
N VAL A 285 20.77 -0.11 -8.11
CA VAL A 285 21.30 -0.34 -9.46
C VAL A 285 20.16 -0.68 -10.44
N PHE A 286 19.23 -1.54 -10.02
CA PHE A 286 18.03 -1.83 -10.80
C PHE A 286 17.19 -0.58 -11.09
N ALA A 287 16.88 0.22 -10.06
CA ALA A 287 16.11 1.45 -10.23
C ALA A 287 16.79 2.45 -11.19
N ASP A 288 18.10 2.64 -11.03
CA ASP A 288 18.86 3.64 -11.78
C ASP A 288 19.20 3.19 -13.20
N LYS A 289 19.38 1.90 -13.48
CA LYS A 289 19.79 1.39 -14.81
C LYS A 289 18.66 0.85 -15.66
N ILE A 290 17.65 0.22 -15.05
CA ILE A 290 16.54 -0.40 -15.76
C ILE A 290 15.35 0.54 -15.78
N LEU A 291 14.84 0.90 -14.60
CA LEU A 291 13.60 1.67 -14.49
C LEU A 291 13.75 3.13 -14.91
N SER A 292 14.97 3.66 -14.95
CA SER A 292 15.23 5.02 -15.42
C SER A 292 14.94 5.21 -16.91
N LEU A 293 15.06 4.13 -17.70
CA LEU A 293 14.84 4.11 -19.15
C LEU A 293 13.36 3.91 -19.52
N GLU A 294 12.55 3.41 -18.58
CA GLU A 294 11.14 3.15 -18.82
C GLU A 294 10.31 4.43 -18.85
N LYS A 295 9.38 4.49 -19.81
CA LYS A 295 8.34 5.51 -19.88
C LYS A 295 7.04 4.95 -19.31
N ARG A 296 6.27 5.78 -18.59
CA ARG A 296 4.91 5.37 -18.21
C ARG A 296 4.04 5.31 -19.45
N LYS A 297 2.97 4.50 -19.38
CA LYS A 297 1.94 4.54 -20.41
C LYS A 297 1.38 5.95 -20.62
N ILE A 298 1.11 6.68 -19.52
CA ILE A 298 0.66 8.08 -19.60
C ILE A 298 1.67 9.02 -20.26
N ASP A 299 2.97 8.71 -20.26
CA ASP A 299 3.98 9.53 -20.93
C ASP A 299 4.01 9.28 -22.46
N CYS A 300 3.40 8.17 -22.91
CA CYS A 300 3.40 7.72 -24.30
C CYS A 300 2.09 8.01 -25.05
N ILE A 301 1.03 8.47 -24.36
CA ILE A 301 -0.26 8.83 -24.96
C ILE A 301 -0.30 10.31 -25.40
N THR A 302 -1.24 10.63 -26.30
CA THR A 302 -1.45 11.98 -26.83
C THR A 302 -1.94 12.97 -25.76
N GLN A 303 -1.81 14.27 -26.03
CA GLN A 303 -2.32 15.29 -25.12
C GLN A 303 -3.85 15.25 -25.00
N GLU A 304 -4.55 14.86 -26.07
CA GLU A 304 -6.00 14.67 -26.07
C GLU A 304 -6.42 13.53 -25.12
N GLU A 305 -5.75 12.38 -25.20
CA GLU A 305 -5.98 11.25 -24.28
C GLU A 305 -5.67 11.63 -22.83
N LYS A 306 -4.59 12.39 -22.58
CA LYS A 306 -4.28 12.92 -21.23
C LYS A 306 -5.41 13.79 -20.69
N ASN A 307 -5.94 14.70 -21.51
CA ASN A 307 -7.04 15.58 -21.12
C ASN A 307 -8.31 14.76 -20.84
N SER A 308 -8.61 13.75 -21.66
CA SER A 308 -9.73 12.84 -21.43
C SER A 308 -9.61 12.05 -20.12
N LEU A 309 -8.41 11.54 -19.81
CA LEU A 309 -8.15 10.87 -18.53
C LEU A 309 -8.33 11.81 -17.33
N GLN A 310 -7.81 13.03 -17.43
CA GLN A 310 -7.98 14.04 -16.38
C GLN A 310 -9.45 14.38 -16.17
N GLN A 311 -10.21 14.61 -17.24
CA GLN A 311 -11.66 14.84 -17.16
C GLN A 311 -12.38 13.68 -16.48
N ARG A 312 -12.02 12.43 -16.77
CA ARG A 312 -12.65 11.28 -16.11
C ARG A 312 -12.30 11.22 -14.62
N PHE A 313 -11.07 11.58 -14.24
CA PHE A 313 -10.67 11.73 -12.82
C PHE A 313 -11.44 12.85 -12.10
N ASP A 314 -11.61 13.99 -12.77
CA ASP A 314 -12.35 15.14 -12.23
C ASP A 314 -13.85 14.81 -12.11
N SER A 315 -14.42 14.07 -13.06
CA SER A 315 -15.80 13.58 -12.98
C SER A 315 -15.99 12.61 -11.81
N LEU A 316 -15.06 11.66 -11.60
CA LEU A 316 -15.10 10.79 -10.42
C LEU A 316 -15.06 11.61 -9.12
N PHE A 317 -14.20 12.64 -9.06
CA PHE A 317 -14.15 13.55 -7.93
C PHE A 317 -15.49 14.25 -7.71
N TYR A 318 -16.02 14.85 -8.77
CA TYR A 318 -17.27 15.61 -8.76
C TYR A 318 -18.48 14.76 -8.35
N GLU A 319 -18.63 13.57 -8.92
CA GLU A 319 -19.75 12.66 -8.63
C GLU A 319 -19.83 12.31 -7.14
N HIS A 320 -18.69 12.02 -6.50
CA HIS A 320 -18.66 11.64 -5.09
C HIS A 320 -18.82 12.83 -4.15
N VAL A 321 -18.27 13.99 -4.52
CA VAL A 321 -18.40 15.22 -3.72
C VAL A 321 -19.82 15.78 -3.79
N MET A 322 -20.44 15.81 -4.98
CA MET A 322 -21.83 16.25 -5.15
C MET A 322 -22.84 15.20 -4.70
N GLY A 323 -22.44 13.93 -4.71
CA GLY A 323 -23.22 12.82 -4.20
C GLY A 323 -23.17 12.68 -2.68
N PHE A 324 -22.44 13.54 -1.96
CA PHE A 324 -22.21 13.42 -0.52
C PHE A 324 -23.48 13.16 0.29
N ASP A 325 -24.55 13.91 0.04
CA ASP A 325 -25.83 13.77 0.76
C ASP A 325 -26.58 12.46 0.42
N LYS A 326 -26.19 11.78 -0.65
CA LYS A 326 -26.72 10.48 -1.08
C LYS A 326 -25.88 9.30 -0.59
N ILE A 327 -24.74 9.57 0.07
CA ILE A 327 -23.90 8.53 0.67
C ILE A 327 -24.54 8.11 2.01
N PRO A 328 -25.08 6.88 2.12
CA PRO A 328 -25.68 6.37 3.34
C PRO A 328 -24.63 6.33 4.46
N SER A 329 -25.07 6.48 5.70
CA SER A 329 -24.16 6.35 6.84
C SER A 329 -23.65 4.93 7.00
N VAL A 330 -22.46 4.78 7.58
CA VAL A 330 -21.86 3.46 7.90
C VAL A 330 -22.75 2.62 8.83
N LEU A 331 -23.74 3.23 9.48
CA LEU A 331 -24.79 2.58 10.26
C LEU A 331 -26.17 3.18 9.91
N GLU A 332 -26.89 2.53 9.01
CA GLU A 332 -28.36 2.51 9.00
C GLU A 332 -28.88 1.08 9.16
#